data_AF-A0A957A4F2-F1
#
_entry.id   AF-A0A957A4F2-F1
#
_cell.length_a   1.000
_cell.length_b   1.000
_cell.length_c   1.000
_cell.angle_alpha   90.00
_cell.angle_beta   90.00
_cell.angle_gamma   90.00
#
_symmetry.space_group_name_H-M   'P 1'
#
loop_
_entity.id
_entity.type
_entity.pdbx_description
1 polymer ?
#
loop_
_entity_poly.entity_id
_entity_poly.type
_entity_poly.pdbx_seq_one_letter_code
_entity_poly.pdbx_strand_id
1 'polypeptide(L)'
;MTALSESAAPRPLHPGRGGTTAGDALATCLSFELGIDSFFGASHAMRPEGARHTHSFRIQATFVTDEVDDEGMVVGFREVSDLLEREAKRYANAHINDIPPFDVVQPTGENIA
;
A
#
# COMPACT_ATOMS: atom_id res chain seq x y z
N MET A 1 -16.56 29.13 21.98
CA MET A 1 -17.16 27.79 22.03
C MET A 1 -16.98 27.18 20.65
N THR A 2 -15.82 26.59 20.39
CA THR A 2 -15.51 25.93 19.10
C THR A 2 -14.66 24.71 19.42
N ALA A 3 -15.20 23.55 19.08
CA ALA A 3 -14.70 22.24 19.48
C ALA A 3 -13.35 21.91 18.84
N LEU A 4 -12.51 21.24 19.63
CA LEU A 4 -11.27 20.59 19.19
C LEU A 4 -11.65 19.40 18.31
N SER A 5 -11.10 19.35 17.10
CA SER A 5 -11.22 18.18 16.22
C SER A 5 -10.28 17.09 16.74
N GLU A 6 -10.84 16.01 17.27
CA GLU A 6 -10.07 14.84 17.67
C GLU A 6 -9.49 14.14 16.44
N SER A 7 -8.17 14.09 16.39
CA SER A 7 -7.42 13.24 15.46
C SER A 7 -7.51 11.80 15.97
N ALA A 8 -8.25 10.95 15.25
CA ALA A 8 -8.28 9.52 15.54
C ALA A 8 -6.88 8.93 15.31
N ALA A 9 -6.27 8.42 16.38
CA ALA A 9 -5.00 7.69 16.31
C ALA A 9 -5.16 6.42 15.44
N PRO A 10 -4.10 5.98 14.74
CA PRO A 10 -4.11 4.71 14.01
C PRO A 10 -4.41 3.56 14.98
N ARG A 11 -5.22 2.59 14.54
CA ARG A 11 -5.58 1.43 15.36
C ARG A 11 -4.32 0.57 15.57
N PRO A 12 -4.09 0.06 16.79
CA PRO A 12 -2.93 -0.80 17.02
C PRO A 12 -3.06 -2.09 16.20
N LEU A 13 -1.94 -2.54 15.63
CA LEU A 13 -1.82 -3.89 15.08
C LEU A 13 -2.04 -4.89 16.23
N HIS A 14 -3.11 -5.69 16.12
CA HIS A 14 -3.50 -6.63 17.17
C HIS A 14 -2.46 -7.74 17.33
N PRO A 15 -2.06 -8.11 18.57
CA PRO A 15 -1.21 -9.27 18.80
C PRO A 15 -2.02 -10.55 18.55
N GLY A 16 -1.57 -11.37 17.59
CA GLY A 16 -2.17 -12.66 17.27
C GLY A 16 -2.26 -13.57 18.49
N ARG A 17 -3.44 -14.17 18.70
CA ARG A 17 -3.74 -15.04 19.84
C ARG A 17 -3.51 -16.50 19.44
N GLY A 18 -2.50 -17.13 20.04
CA GLY A 18 -2.26 -18.56 19.89
C GLY A 18 -3.39 -19.42 20.49
N GLY A 19 -3.78 -20.48 19.78
CA GLY A 19 -4.73 -21.50 20.25
C GLY A 19 -5.07 -22.56 19.20
N THR A 20 -4.18 -23.53 18.99
CA THR A 20 -4.39 -24.68 18.08
C THR A 20 -5.42 -25.69 18.62
N THR A 21 -6.41 -26.06 17.82
CA THR A 21 -7.18 -27.31 17.97
C THR A 21 -7.34 -28.02 16.64
N ALA A 22 -7.57 -29.34 16.69
CA ALA A 22 -7.40 -30.37 15.65
C ALA A 22 -8.23 -30.23 14.34
N GLY A 23 -8.69 -29.04 13.95
CA GLY A 23 -9.11 -28.69 12.59
C GLY A 23 -7.93 -28.34 11.64
N ASP A 24 -6.71 -28.44 12.16
CA ASP A 24 -5.47 -27.82 11.67
C ASP A 24 -4.83 -28.48 10.43
N ALA A 25 -5.30 -29.67 10.02
CA ALA A 25 -4.64 -30.46 8.96
C ALA A 25 -5.16 -30.20 7.53
N LEU A 26 -6.30 -29.52 7.38
CA LEU A 26 -6.84 -29.10 6.07
C LEU A 26 -6.76 -27.57 5.86
N ALA A 27 -6.42 -26.81 6.89
CA ALA A 27 -6.24 -25.35 6.82
C ALA A 27 -4.92 -24.93 6.17
N THR A 28 -3.91 -25.81 6.13
CA THR A 28 -2.57 -25.54 5.55
C THR A 28 -2.55 -25.36 4.03
N CYS A 29 -3.70 -25.27 3.36
CA CYS A 29 -3.77 -25.05 1.90
C CYS A 29 -4.73 -23.93 1.47
N LEU A 30 -5.34 -23.18 2.39
CA LEU A 30 -6.20 -22.06 2.05
C LEU A 30 -5.60 -20.77 2.59
N SER A 31 -4.97 -19.99 1.71
CA SER A 31 -4.54 -18.63 1.99
C SER A 31 -5.65 -17.63 1.63
N PHE A 32 -5.79 -16.58 2.42
CA PHE A 32 -6.60 -15.41 2.11
C PHE A 32 -5.72 -14.34 1.47
N GLU A 33 -6.25 -13.69 0.43
CA GLU A 33 -5.58 -12.58 -0.26
C GLU A 33 -6.51 -11.38 -0.33
N LEU A 34 -5.97 -10.20 0.00
CA LEU A 34 -6.60 -8.91 -0.20
C LEU A 34 -5.69 -8.02 -1.06
N GLY A 35 -6.17 -7.66 -2.24
CA GLY A 35 -5.56 -6.66 -3.11
C GLY A 35 -6.30 -5.32 -3.04
N ILE A 36 -5.55 -4.23 -2.86
CA ILE A 36 -6.09 -2.86 -2.84
C ILE A 36 -5.35 -2.04 -3.86
N ASP A 37 -6.10 -1.42 -4.77
CA ASP A 37 -5.56 -0.60 -5.84
C ASP A 37 -5.62 0.90 -5.49
N SER A 38 -4.61 1.63 -5.93
CA SER A 38 -4.62 3.09 -6.01
C SER A 38 -4.01 3.55 -7.33
N PHE A 39 -4.24 4.82 -7.67
CA PHE A 39 -3.88 5.37 -8.96
C PHE A 39 -3.29 6.77 -8.82
N PHE A 40 -2.30 7.08 -9.64
CA PHE A 40 -1.78 8.44 -9.78
C PHE A 40 -1.26 8.68 -11.18
N GLY A 41 -1.39 9.92 -11.67
CA GLY A 41 -0.72 10.36 -12.89
C GLY A 41 0.59 11.03 -12.53
N ALA A 42 1.69 10.70 -13.21
CA ALA A 42 2.97 11.38 -13.02
C ALA A 42 3.80 11.35 -14.31
N SER A 43 4.77 12.26 -14.38
CA SER A 43 5.73 12.29 -15.48
C SER A 43 7.10 11.82 -15.04
N HIS A 44 7.84 11.16 -15.92
CA HIS A 44 9.24 10.79 -15.68
C HIS A 44 10.06 10.81 -16.97
N ALA A 45 11.36 10.68 -16.83
CA ALA A 45 12.32 10.60 -17.92
C ALA A 45 13.42 9.58 -17.56
N MET A 46 13.81 8.76 -18.53
CA MET A 46 14.94 7.84 -18.37
C MET A 46 16.25 8.63 -18.55
N ARG A 47 17.17 8.59 -17.60
CA ARG A 47 18.48 9.25 -17.77
C ARG A 47 19.45 8.38 -18.60
N PRO A 48 20.40 8.98 -19.35
CA PRO A 48 20.63 10.43 -19.50
C PRO A 48 19.83 11.08 -20.65
N GLU A 49 19.30 10.31 -21.59
CA GLU A 49 18.80 10.84 -22.88
C GLU A 49 17.27 10.79 -23.06
N GLY A 50 16.55 10.16 -22.15
CA GLY A 50 15.12 9.94 -22.26
C GLY A 50 14.31 11.24 -22.18
N ALA A 51 13.34 11.38 -23.08
CA ALA A 51 12.40 12.50 -23.04
C ALA A 51 11.42 12.35 -21.87
N ARG A 52 11.04 13.48 -21.28
CA ARG A 52 9.96 13.54 -20.29
C ARG A 52 8.64 13.09 -20.92
N HIS A 53 7.98 12.13 -20.30
CA HIS A 53 6.69 11.62 -20.70
C HIS A 53 5.83 11.28 -19.48
N THR A 54 4.53 11.08 -19.68
CA THR A 54 3.54 10.91 -18.60
C THR A 54 2.93 9.52 -18.64
N HIS A 55 2.70 8.94 -17.47
CA HIS A 55 1.94 7.70 -17.29
C HIS A 55 0.81 7.90 -16.29
N SER A 56 -0.23 7.09 -16.44
CA SER A 56 -1.19 6.80 -15.38
C SER A 56 -0.77 5.50 -14.71
N PHE A 57 -0.25 5.59 -13.48
CA PHE A 57 0.18 4.44 -12.71
C PHE A 57 -0.99 3.83 -11.96
N ARG A 58 -1.08 2.50 -11.99
CA ARG A 58 -1.86 1.69 -11.06
C ARG A 58 -0.87 1.02 -10.11
N ILE A 59 -1.06 1.22 -8.82
CA ILE A 59 -0.31 0.51 -7.77
C ILE A 59 -1.26 -0.39 -7.01
N GLN A 60 -0.79 -1.55 -6.60
CA GLN A 60 -1.57 -2.53 -5.85
C GLN A 60 -0.77 -2.95 -4.60
N ALA A 61 -1.38 -2.82 -3.44
CA ALA A 61 -0.90 -3.44 -2.21
C ALA A 61 -1.62 -4.77 -2.03
N THR A 62 -0.86 -5.86 -1.92
CA THR A 62 -1.39 -7.21 -1.75
C THR A 62 -1.00 -7.75 -0.37
N PHE A 63 -1.99 -8.21 0.38
CA PHE A 63 -1.83 -8.81 1.69
C PHE A 63 -2.24 -10.27 1.61
N VAL A 64 -1.36 -11.17 2.05
CA VAL A 64 -1.59 -12.63 2.05
C VAL A 64 -1.42 -13.15 3.46
N THR A 65 -2.36 -13.98 3.91
CA THR A 65 -2.36 -14.58 5.25
C THR A 65 -3.04 -15.94 5.23
N ASP A 66 -2.63 -16.85 6.11
CA ASP A 66 -3.29 -18.15 6.29
C ASP A 66 -4.49 -18.07 7.26
N GLU A 67 -4.61 -16.96 7.99
CA GLU A 67 -5.65 -16.73 8.99
C GLU A 67 -6.22 -15.30 8.90
N VAL A 68 -7.47 -15.13 9.31
CA VAL A 68 -8.13 -13.83 9.46
C VAL A 68 -8.41 -13.57 10.95
N ASP A 69 -8.62 -12.31 11.32
CA ASP A 69 -8.97 -11.95 12.70
C ASP A 69 -10.38 -12.42 13.11
N ASP A 70 -10.79 -12.16 14.37
CA ASP A 70 -12.09 -12.54 14.93
C ASP A 70 -13.29 -11.93 14.16
N GLU A 71 -13.03 -10.89 13.36
CA GLU A 71 -14.00 -10.18 12.52
C GLU A 71 -13.95 -10.64 11.05
N GLY A 72 -13.07 -11.59 10.72
CA GLY A 72 -12.90 -12.17 9.39
C GLY A 72 -12.08 -11.31 8.43
N MET A 73 -11.23 -10.41 8.93
CA MET A 73 -10.44 -9.49 8.12
C MET A 73 -8.98 -9.94 7.97
N VAL A 74 -8.42 -9.77 6.77
CA VAL A 74 -6.98 -9.94 6.48
C VAL A 74 -6.16 -8.79 7.07
N VAL A 75 -6.68 -7.57 6.96
CA VAL A 75 -6.09 -6.33 7.47
C VAL A 75 -7.18 -5.27 7.59
N GLY A 76 -6.96 -4.23 8.40
CA GLY A 76 -7.86 -3.07 8.49
C GLY A 76 -7.94 -2.30 7.17
N PHE A 77 -8.89 -2.65 6.29
CA PHE A 77 -9.04 -2.12 4.92
C PHE A 77 -8.93 -0.60 4.83
N ARG A 78 -9.61 0.12 5.72
CA ARG A 78 -9.60 1.60 5.71
C ARG A 78 -8.20 2.15 5.96
N GLU A 79 -7.46 1.60 6.92
CA GLU A 79 -6.14 2.10 7.29
C GLU A 79 -5.13 1.90 6.16
N VAL A 80 -5.12 0.70 5.56
CA VAL A 80 -4.22 0.40 4.43
C VAL A 80 -4.62 1.14 3.16
N SER A 81 -5.92 1.32 2.89
CA SER A 81 -6.40 2.13 1.77
C SER A 81 -5.98 3.59 1.93
N ASP A 82 -6.16 4.16 3.13
CA ASP A 82 -5.77 5.54 3.43
C ASP A 82 -4.24 5.71 3.32
N LEU A 83 -3.45 4.71 3.73
CA LEU A 83 -1.99 4.73 3.57
C LEU A 83 -1.57 4.66 2.10
N LEU A 84 -2.10 3.70 1.34
CA LEU A 84 -1.78 3.53 -0.08
C LEU A 84 -2.12 4.78 -0.89
N GLU A 85 -3.28 5.39 -0.62
CA GLU A 85 -3.66 6.65 -1.25
C GLU A 85 -2.72 7.80 -0.89
N ARG A 86 -2.28 7.90 0.38
CA ARG A 86 -1.30 8.94 0.78
C ARG A 86 0.01 8.75 0.04
N GLU A 87 0.50 7.52 -0.08
CA GLU A 87 1.72 7.23 -0.83
C GLU A 87 1.56 7.54 -2.32
N ALA A 88 0.44 7.15 -2.95
CA ALA A 88 0.13 7.49 -4.35
C ALA A 88 0.10 9.02 -4.57
N LYS A 89 -0.51 9.76 -3.64
CA LYS A 89 -0.62 11.23 -3.69
C LYS A 89 0.73 11.94 -3.66
N ARG A 90 1.80 11.32 -3.12
CA ARG A 90 3.16 11.90 -3.15
C ARG A 90 3.68 12.09 -4.57
N TYR A 91 3.23 11.25 -5.51
CA TYR A 91 3.67 11.27 -6.89
C TYR A 91 2.66 11.92 -7.85
N ALA A 92 1.44 12.15 -7.39
CA ALA A 92 0.35 12.67 -8.22
C ALA A 92 0.69 14.06 -8.80
N ASN A 93 0.56 14.17 -10.12
CA ASN A 93 0.89 15.35 -10.94
C ASN A 93 2.35 15.83 -10.81
N ALA A 94 3.25 15.00 -10.32
CA ALA A 94 4.65 15.35 -10.13
C ALA A 94 5.55 14.90 -11.29
N HIS A 95 6.80 15.36 -11.27
CA HIS A 95 7.88 14.77 -12.05
C HIS A 95 8.69 13.85 -11.13
N ILE A 96 8.63 12.54 -11.35
CA ILE A 96 9.21 11.54 -10.43
C ILE A 96 10.72 11.75 -10.27
N ASN A 97 11.43 12.14 -11.33
CA ASN A 97 12.87 12.41 -11.28
C ASN A 97 13.27 13.51 -10.30
N ASP A 98 12.35 14.34 -9.79
CA ASP A 98 12.63 15.41 -8.83
C ASP A 98 12.35 14.98 -7.37
N ILE A 99 11.89 13.76 -7.15
CA ILE A 99 11.47 13.23 -5.84
C ILE A 99 12.51 12.21 -5.35
N PRO A 100 13.07 12.36 -4.13
CA PRO A 100 13.92 11.33 -3.56
C PRO A 100 13.19 9.98 -3.41
N PRO A 101 13.85 8.84 -3.74
CA PRO A 101 15.25 8.69 -4.13
C PRO A 101 15.52 8.77 -5.65
N PHE A 102 14.53 9.16 -6.46
CA PHE A 102 14.61 9.15 -7.93
C PHE A 102 15.34 10.35 -8.54
N ASP A 103 15.66 11.34 -7.71
CA ASP A 103 16.65 12.37 -7.99
C ASP A 103 18.03 11.79 -8.28
N VAL A 104 18.34 10.62 -7.71
CA VAL A 104 19.58 9.88 -7.96
C VAL A 104 19.35 8.52 -8.62
N VAL A 105 18.33 7.76 -8.22
CA VAL A 105 17.98 6.44 -8.77
C VAL A 105 17.09 6.58 -10.01
N GLN A 106 17.23 5.70 -11.00
CA GLN A 106 16.39 5.71 -12.20
C GLN A 106 14.92 5.44 -11.83
N PRO A 107 13.93 6.30 -12.14
CA PRO A 107 12.50 5.99 -11.95
C PRO A 107 11.96 4.94 -12.93
N THR A 108 12.44 3.69 -12.88
CA THR A 108 11.85 2.58 -13.64
C THR A 108 10.60 2.10 -12.92
N GLY A 109 9.76 1.28 -13.58
CA GLY A 109 8.63 0.65 -12.90
C GLY A 109 9.06 -0.19 -11.70
N GLU A 110 10.20 -0.89 -11.83
CA GLU A 110 10.77 -1.75 -10.79
C GLU A 110 11.29 -0.96 -9.58
N ASN A 111 11.81 0.26 -9.77
CA ASN A 111 12.26 1.09 -8.64
C ASN A 111 11.12 1.88 -7.97
N ILE A 112 9.98 2.03 -8.65
CA ILE A 112 8.77 2.68 -8.12
C ILE A 112 7.93 1.70 -7.28
N ALA A 113 7.93 0.41 -7.64
CA ALA A 113 7.25 -0.66 -6.92
C ALA A 113 7.93 -0.97 -5.57
#